data_AF-A0A090XAB2-F1
#
_entry.id   AF-A0A090XAB2-F1
#
_cell.length_a   1.000
_cell.length_b   1.000
_cell.length_c   1.000
_cell.angle_alpha   90.00
_cell.angle_beta   90.00
_cell.angle_gamma   90.00
#
_symmetry.space_group_name_H-M   'P 1'
#
loop_
_entity.id
_entity.type
_entity.pdbx_description
1 polymer ?
#
loop_
_entity_poly.entity_id
_entity_poly.type
_entity_poly.pdbx_seq_one_letter_code
_entity_poly.pdbx_strand_id
1 'polypeptide(L)'
;GLSFGNAVLCMKSEVQSGLEIRQRSVGRLALGAHGKTPNEGVQGDMGWSSFESREAISKLKFEQRLTEMDDTRWARKVFKYLYMKSLNTKWTNRTRKLTFKYLHTGDGAEQTTSVKKGVKEAERKMWEGRMQEKSALTVYRSRKQDIRKENLFDNSLGSSLLFEARTGVLRTRTKGLNFRRQTHYVLPAIMIARH
;
A
#
# COMPACT_ATOMS: atom_id res chain seq x y z
N GLY A 1 -16.40 -11.77 -8.48
CA GLY A 1 -17.06 -12.49 -7.39
C GLY A 1 -17.02 -11.71 -6.09
N LEU A 2 -15.90 -11.74 -5.36
CA LEU A 2 -15.75 -11.13 -4.01
C LEU A 2 -15.84 -9.59 -3.95
N SER A 3 -15.70 -8.89 -5.08
CA SER A 3 -15.69 -7.42 -5.13
C SER A 3 -17.07 -6.76 -5.03
N PHE A 4 -18.16 -7.44 -5.42
CA PHE A 4 -19.49 -6.82 -5.45
C PHE A 4 -20.09 -6.69 -4.04
N GLY A 5 -19.94 -7.73 -3.21
CA GLY A 5 -20.36 -7.69 -1.81
C GLY A 5 -19.62 -6.64 -0.99
N ASN A 6 -18.36 -6.33 -1.35
CA ASN A 6 -17.52 -5.37 -0.63
C ASN A 6 -18.08 -3.92 -0.69
N ALA A 7 -18.84 -3.58 -1.73
CA ALA A 7 -19.49 -2.28 -1.84
C ALA A 7 -20.54 -2.05 -0.74
N VAL A 8 -21.25 -3.10 -0.34
CA VAL A 8 -22.41 -3.00 0.57
C VAL A 8 -22.09 -3.55 1.96
N LEU A 9 -21.38 -4.66 2.06
CA LEU A 9 -21.09 -5.32 3.34
C LEU A 9 -19.94 -4.63 4.07
N CYS A 10 -20.08 -4.46 5.38
CA CYS A 10 -19.00 -3.99 6.26
C CYS A 10 -18.40 -5.19 6.99
N MET A 11 -17.15 -5.50 6.67
CA MET A 11 -16.39 -6.54 7.38
C MET A 11 -16.01 -6.06 8.78
N LYS A 12 -15.87 -7.00 9.72
CA LYS A 12 -15.29 -6.69 11.04
C LYS A 12 -13.80 -6.34 10.88
N SER A 13 -13.29 -5.49 11.76
CA SER A 13 -11.89 -5.04 11.77
C SER A 13 -10.90 -6.19 11.84
N GLU A 14 -11.22 -7.24 12.59
CA GLU A 14 -10.35 -8.40 12.81
C GLU A 14 -10.20 -9.24 11.54
N VAL A 15 -11.27 -9.37 10.77
CA VAL A 15 -11.23 -10.10 9.50
C VAL A 15 -10.42 -9.32 8.46
N GLN A 16 -10.59 -8.00 8.43
CA GLN A 16 -9.82 -7.13 7.54
C GLN A 16 -8.32 -7.15 7.87
N SER A 17 -7.95 -7.07 9.14
CA SER A 17 -6.54 -7.14 9.55
C SER A 17 -5.94 -8.53 9.28
N GLY A 18 -6.71 -9.60 9.51
CA GLY A 18 -6.30 -10.97 9.17
C GLY A 18 -6.04 -11.16 7.67
N LEU A 19 -6.88 -10.59 6.81
CA LEU A 19 -6.68 -10.62 5.36
C LEU A 19 -5.42 -9.85 4.92
N GLU A 20 -5.15 -8.69 5.52
CA GLU A 20 -3.92 -7.93 5.26
C GLU A 20 -2.66 -8.71 5.65
N ILE A 21 -2.68 -9.36 6.82
CA ILE A 21 -1.56 -10.20 7.28
C ILE A 21 -1.31 -11.34 6.30
N ARG A 22 -2.37 -12.05 5.88
CA ARG A 22 -2.26 -13.16 4.92
C ARG A 22 -1.76 -12.68 3.56
N GLN A 23 -2.25 -11.55 3.04
CA GLN A 23 -1.74 -10.95 1.80
C GLN A 23 -0.25 -10.68 1.89
N ARG A 24 0.22 -10.07 2.98
CA ARG A 24 1.66 -9.81 3.17
C ARG A 24 2.47 -11.10 3.32
N SER A 25 1.91 -12.12 3.95
CA SER A 25 2.54 -13.44 4.05
C SER A 25 2.75 -14.08 2.67
N VAL A 26 1.71 -14.08 1.83
CA VAL A 26 1.81 -14.57 0.45
C VAL A 26 2.79 -13.73 -0.38
N GLY A 27 2.79 -12.40 -0.21
CA GLY A 27 3.74 -11.52 -0.88
C GLY A 27 5.20 -11.81 -0.49
N ARG A 28 5.47 -12.10 0.79
CA ARG A 28 6.82 -12.51 1.23
C ARG A 28 7.23 -13.85 0.61
N LEU A 29 6.33 -14.82 0.61
CA LEU A 29 6.58 -16.12 0.01
C LEU A 29 6.92 -15.99 -1.49
N ALA A 30 6.14 -15.17 -2.21
CA ALA A 30 6.38 -14.91 -3.63
C ALA A 30 7.71 -14.18 -3.90
N LEU A 31 8.17 -13.32 -2.97
CA LEU A 31 9.44 -12.61 -3.10
C LEU A 31 10.64 -13.36 -2.49
N GLY A 32 10.42 -14.58 -1.98
CA GLY A 32 11.45 -15.36 -1.27
C GLY A 32 11.96 -14.67 0.00
N ALA A 33 11.15 -13.77 0.59
CA ALA A 33 11.56 -12.90 1.67
C ALA A 33 11.27 -13.49 3.05
N HIS A 34 12.09 -13.13 4.04
CA HIS A 34 11.88 -13.59 5.42
C HIS A 34 10.78 -12.81 6.18
N GLY A 35 10.31 -13.40 7.28
CA GLY A 35 9.20 -12.83 8.07
C GLY A 35 9.45 -11.43 8.65
N LYS A 36 10.72 -11.01 8.82
CA LYS A 36 11.07 -9.67 9.33
C LYS A 36 11.22 -8.60 8.24
N THR A 37 11.04 -8.94 6.97
CA THR A 37 11.07 -7.96 5.88
C THR A 37 9.97 -6.90 6.08
N PRO A 38 10.30 -5.59 5.90
CA PRO A 38 9.35 -4.51 5.95
C PRO A 38 8.14 -4.71 5.03
N ASN A 39 6.95 -4.41 5.54
CA ASN A 39 5.69 -4.58 4.81
C ASN A 39 5.62 -3.71 3.54
N GLU A 40 6.25 -2.53 3.56
CA GLU A 40 6.21 -1.52 2.51
C GLU A 40 7.02 -1.98 1.30
N GLY A 41 8.15 -2.66 1.52
CA GLY A 41 8.91 -3.29 0.44
C GLY A 41 8.13 -4.39 -0.26
N VAL A 42 7.45 -5.25 0.52
CA VAL A 42 6.58 -6.32 -0.01
C VAL A 42 5.40 -5.71 -0.77
N GLN A 43 4.70 -4.74 -0.19
CA GLN A 43 3.57 -4.08 -0.84
C GLN A 43 3.99 -3.38 -2.14
N GLY A 44 5.12 -2.66 -2.10
CA GLY A 44 5.64 -1.87 -3.20
C GLY A 44 6.08 -2.74 -4.38
N ASP A 45 6.80 -3.82 -4.14
CA ASP A 45 7.33 -4.70 -5.20
C ASP A 45 6.30 -5.71 -5.72
N MET A 46 5.30 -6.10 -4.91
CA MET A 46 4.14 -6.86 -5.40
C MET A 46 3.15 -5.98 -6.19
N GLY A 47 3.15 -4.67 -5.94
CA GLY A 47 2.20 -3.73 -6.56
C GLY A 47 0.77 -3.93 -6.09
N TRP A 48 0.56 -4.49 -4.90
CA TRP A 48 -0.76 -4.81 -4.38
C TRP A 48 -1.34 -3.64 -3.58
N SER A 49 -2.61 -3.34 -3.83
CA SER A 49 -3.39 -2.47 -2.95
C SER A 49 -3.72 -3.18 -1.64
N SER A 50 -3.83 -2.43 -0.57
CA SER A 50 -4.45 -2.85 0.68
C SER A 50 -5.92 -3.23 0.45
N PHE A 51 -6.39 -4.22 1.21
CA PHE A 51 -7.81 -4.56 1.33
C PHE A 51 -8.64 -3.34 1.73
N GLU A 52 -8.13 -2.47 2.60
CA GLU A 52 -8.82 -1.23 2.93
C GLU A 52 -8.97 -0.30 1.73
N SER A 53 -7.93 -0.14 0.91
CA SER A 53 -8.05 0.66 -0.32
C SER A 53 -9.01 0.03 -1.32
N ARG A 54 -9.04 -1.31 -1.43
CA ARG A 54 -10.02 -2.03 -2.28
C ARG A 54 -11.45 -1.85 -1.78
N GLU A 55 -11.66 -1.88 -0.47
CA GLU A 55 -12.94 -1.57 0.18
C GLU A 55 -13.35 -0.12 -0.10
N ALA A 56 -12.46 0.84 0.12
CA ALA A 56 -12.70 2.26 -0.14
C ALA A 56 -13.15 2.50 -1.57
N ILE A 57 -12.41 1.99 -2.57
CA ILE A 57 -12.79 2.14 -3.99
C ILE A 57 -14.18 1.56 -4.24
N SER A 58 -14.50 0.41 -3.66
CA SER A 58 -15.78 -0.26 -3.90
C SER A 58 -16.94 0.50 -3.27
N LYS A 59 -16.81 0.94 -2.01
CA LYS A 59 -17.85 1.67 -1.28
C LYS A 59 -18.08 3.07 -1.83
N LEU A 60 -17.02 3.83 -2.07
CA LEU A 60 -17.10 5.20 -2.56
C LEU A 60 -17.65 5.26 -3.98
N LYS A 61 -17.29 4.30 -4.85
CA LYS A 61 -17.93 4.20 -6.18
C LYS A 61 -19.40 3.83 -6.10
N PHE A 62 -19.77 3.00 -5.14
CA PHE A 62 -21.16 2.62 -4.95
C PHE A 62 -21.99 3.79 -4.40
N GLU A 63 -21.45 4.56 -3.45
CA GLU A 63 -22.04 5.81 -2.99
C GLU A 63 -22.21 6.81 -4.13
N GLN A 64 -21.16 7.06 -4.93
CA GLN A 64 -21.25 7.92 -6.11
C GLN A 64 -22.36 7.46 -7.08
N ARG A 65 -22.44 6.15 -7.35
CA ARG A 65 -23.50 5.59 -8.19
C ARG A 65 -24.88 5.80 -7.58
N LEU A 66 -25.05 5.66 -6.27
CA LEU A 66 -26.32 5.95 -5.60
C LEU A 66 -26.67 7.44 -5.72
N THR A 67 -25.68 8.34 -5.73
CA THR A 67 -25.87 9.78 -5.92
C THR A 67 -26.27 10.16 -7.36
N GLU A 68 -25.82 9.41 -8.37
CA GLU A 68 -26.16 9.64 -9.77
C GLU A 68 -27.43 8.88 -10.22
N MET A 69 -27.91 7.94 -9.41
CA MET A 69 -29.05 7.08 -9.73
C MET A 69 -30.38 7.84 -9.69
N ASP A 70 -31.25 7.51 -10.63
CA ASP A 70 -32.61 8.05 -10.71
C ASP A 70 -33.48 7.68 -9.49
N ASP A 71 -34.35 8.61 -9.09
CA ASP A 71 -35.19 8.52 -7.89
C ASP A 71 -36.29 7.44 -8.00
N THR A 72 -36.55 6.87 -9.17
CA THR A 72 -37.48 5.73 -9.32
C THR A 72 -36.97 4.46 -8.65
N ARG A 73 -35.65 4.27 -8.56
CA ARG A 73 -35.04 3.03 -8.05
C ARG A 73 -35.05 2.95 -6.53
N TRP A 74 -35.40 1.79 -6.00
CA TRP A 74 -35.45 1.54 -4.54
C TRP A 74 -34.14 1.85 -3.82
N ALA A 75 -32.99 1.47 -4.40
CA ALA A 75 -31.68 1.73 -3.79
C ALA A 75 -31.44 3.23 -3.56
N ARG A 76 -31.84 4.08 -4.52
CA ARG A 76 -31.78 5.54 -4.41
C ARG A 76 -32.76 6.08 -3.37
N LYS A 77 -34.00 5.60 -3.36
CA LYS A 77 -35.01 5.99 -2.36
C LYS A 77 -34.56 5.68 -0.93
N VAL A 78 -34.02 4.47 -0.71
CA VAL A 78 -33.47 4.07 0.59
C VAL A 78 -32.27 4.92 0.97
N PHE A 79 -31.36 5.17 0.03
CA PHE A 79 -30.21 6.05 0.27
C PHE A 79 -30.66 7.47 0.66
N LYS A 80 -31.58 8.07 -0.10
CA LYS A 80 -32.16 9.39 0.21
C LYS A 80 -32.82 9.42 1.59
N TYR A 81 -33.58 8.37 1.93
CA TYR A 81 -34.20 8.22 3.25
C TYR A 81 -33.16 8.18 4.38
N LEU A 82 -32.07 7.42 4.22
CA LEU A 82 -30.98 7.35 5.20
C LEU A 82 -30.36 8.73 5.47
N TYR A 83 -30.16 9.55 4.43
CA TYR A 83 -29.62 10.91 4.58
C TYR A 83 -30.64 11.87 5.19
N MET A 84 -31.89 11.87 4.71
CA MET A 84 -32.95 12.74 5.23
C MET A 84 -33.27 12.49 6.71
N LYS A 85 -33.15 11.23 7.16
CA LYS A 85 -33.37 10.84 8.56
C LYS A 85 -32.08 10.83 9.40
N SER A 86 -30.94 11.23 8.84
CA SER A 86 -29.64 11.23 9.52
C SER A 86 -29.30 9.88 10.18
N LEU A 87 -29.67 8.77 9.54
CA LEU A 87 -29.47 7.43 10.09
C LEU A 87 -28.02 6.97 9.91
N ASN A 88 -27.31 6.87 11.02
CA ASN A 88 -25.90 6.46 11.06
C ASN A 88 -25.78 4.93 11.10
N THR A 89 -25.95 4.30 9.94
CA THR A 89 -25.72 2.85 9.81
C THR A 89 -24.23 2.51 9.89
N LYS A 90 -23.91 1.23 10.15
CA LYS A 90 -22.52 0.73 10.08
C LYS A 90 -21.87 1.05 8.73
N TRP A 91 -22.64 0.96 7.65
CA TRP A 91 -22.19 1.29 6.31
C TRP A 91 -21.93 2.78 6.15
N THR A 92 -22.88 3.65 6.51
CA THR A 92 -22.73 5.11 6.42
C THR A 92 -21.52 5.60 7.21
N ASN A 93 -21.35 5.10 8.44
CA ASN A 93 -20.21 5.45 9.30
C ASN A 93 -18.88 4.98 8.69
N ARG A 94 -18.84 3.77 8.13
CA ARG A 94 -17.64 3.24 7.48
C ARG A 94 -17.29 4.03 6.22
N THR A 95 -18.27 4.31 5.36
CA THR A 95 -18.08 5.07 4.14
C THR A 95 -17.56 6.48 4.46
N ARG A 96 -18.17 7.20 5.42
CA ARG A 96 -17.67 8.51 5.87
C ARG A 96 -16.22 8.47 6.37
N LYS A 97 -15.84 7.45 7.17
CA LYS A 97 -14.45 7.26 7.61
C LYS A 97 -13.49 7.07 6.43
N LEU A 98 -13.89 6.31 5.42
CA LEU A 98 -13.08 6.08 4.21
C LEU A 98 -12.99 7.34 3.34
N THR A 99 -14.11 8.07 3.18
CA THR A 99 -14.14 9.37 2.49
C THR A 99 -13.18 10.37 3.14
N PHE A 100 -13.21 10.46 4.47
CA PHE A 100 -12.31 11.35 5.21
C PHE A 100 -10.85 10.93 5.03
N LYS A 101 -10.55 9.63 5.17
CA LYS A 101 -9.20 9.09 5.08
C LYS A 101 -8.55 9.23 3.69
N TYR A 102 -9.31 9.03 2.62
CA TYR A 102 -8.76 8.94 1.26
C TYR A 102 -9.07 10.14 0.36
N LEU A 103 -10.14 10.91 0.63
CA LEU A 103 -10.57 12.01 -0.24
C LEU A 103 -10.46 13.40 0.42
N HIS A 104 -10.41 13.51 1.75
CA HIS A 104 -10.33 14.80 2.47
C HIS A 104 -8.91 15.11 3.01
N THR A 105 -7.88 14.51 2.44
CA THR A 105 -6.49 14.74 2.87
C THR A 105 -5.98 16.10 2.36
N GLY A 106 -6.37 17.17 3.06
CA GLY A 106 -5.56 18.34 3.44
C GLY A 106 -4.96 19.29 2.40
N ASP A 107 -4.64 18.88 1.18
CA ASP A 107 -4.04 19.77 0.19
C ASP A 107 -5.03 20.00 -0.93
N GLY A 108 -5.14 21.25 -1.39
CA GLY A 108 -6.03 21.75 -2.46
C GLY A 108 -5.78 21.14 -3.85
N ALA A 109 -5.62 19.82 -3.92
CA ALA A 109 -5.55 19.05 -5.13
C ALA A 109 -6.96 18.96 -5.72
N GLU A 110 -7.05 19.33 -7.00
CA GLU A 110 -8.19 19.08 -7.88
C GLU A 110 -8.83 17.75 -7.53
N GLN A 111 -10.13 17.78 -7.20
CA GLN A 111 -10.90 16.58 -6.96
C GLN A 111 -10.76 15.68 -8.18
N THR A 112 -9.90 14.67 -8.07
CA THR A 112 -9.63 13.75 -9.17
C THR A 112 -10.97 13.24 -9.67
N THR A 113 -11.22 13.35 -10.98
CA THR A 113 -12.48 12.95 -11.64
C THR A 113 -12.86 11.48 -11.41
N SER A 114 -12.01 10.68 -10.75
CA SER A 114 -12.28 9.30 -10.41
C SER A 114 -11.84 8.95 -8.99
N VAL A 115 -12.80 8.51 -8.16
CA VAL A 115 -12.61 7.91 -6.82
C VAL A 115 -11.44 6.92 -6.77
N LYS A 116 -11.27 6.12 -7.84
CA LYS A 116 -10.18 5.12 -7.91
C LYS A 116 -8.79 5.76 -7.92
N LYS A 117 -8.63 6.91 -8.57
CA LYS A 117 -7.36 7.64 -8.63
C LYS A 117 -7.03 8.26 -7.28
N GLY A 118 -7.99 8.97 -6.68
CA GLY A 118 -7.83 9.56 -5.34
C GLY A 118 -7.44 8.54 -4.26
N VAL A 119 -8.14 7.40 -4.19
CA VAL A 119 -7.79 6.35 -3.22
C VAL A 119 -6.38 5.79 -3.45
N LYS A 120 -5.98 5.56 -4.71
CA LYS A 120 -4.63 5.07 -5.03
C LYS A 120 -3.54 6.07 -4.67
N GLU A 121 -3.79 7.35 -4.89
CA GLU A 121 -2.86 8.42 -4.56
C GLU A 121 -2.68 8.59 -3.05
N ALA A 122 -3.79 8.62 -2.30
CA ALA A 122 -3.73 8.63 -0.84
C ALA A 122 -3.05 7.36 -0.29
N GLU A 123 -3.30 6.19 -0.89
CA GLU A 123 -2.58 4.95 -0.56
C GLU A 123 -1.08 5.08 -0.81
N ARG A 124 -0.68 5.65 -1.96
CA ARG A 124 0.73 5.90 -2.30
C ARG A 124 1.39 6.84 -1.28
N LYS A 125 0.77 7.97 -0.95
CA LYS A 125 1.28 8.93 0.06
C LYS A 125 1.45 8.27 1.44
N MET A 126 0.46 7.50 1.89
CA MET A 126 0.56 6.78 3.17
C MET A 126 1.65 5.69 3.15
N TRP A 127 1.80 4.98 2.03
CA TRP A 127 2.87 3.99 1.87
C TRP A 127 4.25 4.65 1.87
N GLU A 128 4.39 5.78 1.19
CA GLU A 128 5.61 6.57 1.17
C GLU A 128 5.97 7.07 2.57
N GLY A 129 5.03 7.65 3.32
CA GLY A 129 5.25 8.06 4.71
C GLY A 129 5.77 6.92 5.60
N ARG A 130 5.09 5.76 5.58
CA ARG A 130 5.54 4.56 6.33
C ARG A 130 6.88 4.01 5.85
N MET A 131 7.21 4.20 4.57
CA MET A 131 8.49 3.79 4.00
C MET A 131 9.62 4.71 4.50
N GLN A 132 9.37 6.02 4.60
CA GLN A 132 10.35 7.01 5.07
C GLN A 132 10.71 6.82 6.56
N GLU A 133 9.76 6.37 7.38
CA GLU A 133 9.99 6.06 8.80
C GLU A 133 11.00 4.90 9.02
N LYS A 134 11.23 4.06 8.01
CA LYS A 134 12.02 2.82 8.15
C LYS A 134 13.43 2.98 7.62
N SER A 135 14.40 3.01 8.54
CA SER A 135 15.83 3.10 8.20
C SER A 135 16.34 1.98 7.28
N ALA A 136 15.81 0.76 7.42
CA ALA A 136 16.15 -0.38 6.56
C ALA A 136 15.84 -0.12 5.07
N LEU A 137 14.81 0.67 4.77
CA LEU A 137 14.36 0.93 3.39
C LEU A 137 15.10 2.08 2.70
N THR A 138 16.25 2.54 3.23
CA THR A 138 16.99 3.67 2.67
C THR A 138 17.41 3.46 1.20
N VAL A 139 17.86 2.24 0.86
CA VAL A 139 18.24 1.90 -0.53
C VAL A 139 16.99 1.69 -1.39
N TYR A 140 15.92 1.17 -0.80
CA TYR A 140 14.67 0.91 -1.49
C TYR A 140 14.02 2.22 -1.96
N ARG A 141 13.88 3.20 -1.06
CA ARG A 141 13.23 4.49 -1.34
C ARG A 141 13.95 5.37 -2.36
N SER A 142 15.28 5.20 -2.53
CA SER A 142 16.02 6.00 -3.53
C SER A 142 15.68 5.59 -4.96
N ARG A 143 15.15 4.38 -5.16
CA ARG A 143 14.81 3.84 -6.49
C ARG A 143 13.32 3.61 -6.69
N LYS A 144 12.58 3.25 -5.64
CA LYS A 144 11.16 2.93 -5.75
C LYS A 144 10.30 4.16 -5.47
N GLN A 145 9.55 4.59 -6.48
CA GLN A 145 8.66 5.76 -6.41
C GLN A 145 7.17 5.40 -6.32
N ASP A 146 6.79 4.22 -6.81
CA ASP A 146 5.39 3.79 -6.92
C ASP A 146 5.16 2.37 -6.42
N ILE A 147 3.95 2.11 -5.93
CA ILE A 147 3.42 0.76 -5.67
C ILE A 147 3.11 0.11 -7.02
N ARG A 148 4.08 -0.64 -7.57
CA ARG A 148 3.97 -1.31 -8.87
C ARG A 148 4.73 -2.62 -8.85
N LYS A 149 4.16 -3.65 -9.46
CA LYS A 149 4.84 -4.94 -9.60
C LYS A 149 6.20 -4.75 -10.31
N GLU A 150 7.25 -5.25 -9.70
CA GLU A 150 8.56 -5.38 -10.36
C GLU A 150 8.62 -6.70 -11.14
N ASN A 151 9.21 -6.68 -12.32
CA ASN A 151 9.36 -7.87 -13.17
C ASN A 151 10.72 -8.56 -13.02
N LEU A 152 11.51 -8.16 -12.02
CA LEU A 152 12.88 -8.64 -11.80
C LEU A 152 12.94 -9.95 -11.00
N PHE A 153 11.81 -10.40 -10.45
CA PHE A 153 11.77 -11.54 -9.53
C PHE A 153 11.24 -12.79 -10.25
N ASP A 154 12.08 -13.83 -10.28
CA ASP A 154 11.83 -15.13 -10.94
C ASP A 154 11.68 -16.28 -9.93
N ASN A 155 11.52 -15.96 -8.64
CA ASN A 155 11.48 -16.90 -7.50
C ASN A 155 12.75 -17.75 -7.33
N SER A 156 13.85 -17.41 -8.02
CA SER A 156 15.15 -18.03 -7.75
C SER A 156 15.73 -17.56 -6.41
N LEU A 157 16.75 -18.28 -5.93
CA LEU A 157 17.55 -17.83 -4.79
C LEU A 157 18.18 -16.44 -5.05
N GLY A 158 18.62 -16.19 -6.28
CA GLY A 158 19.21 -14.91 -6.68
C GLY A 158 18.22 -13.75 -6.57
N SER A 159 16.99 -13.93 -7.05
CA SER A 159 15.94 -12.92 -6.93
C SER A 159 15.52 -12.66 -5.48
N SER A 160 15.51 -13.70 -4.64
CA SER A 160 15.25 -13.60 -3.20
C SER A 160 16.32 -12.76 -2.50
N LEU A 161 17.60 -13.06 -2.76
CA LEU A 161 18.73 -12.28 -2.21
C LEU A 161 18.72 -10.84 -2.71
N LEU A 162 18.39 -10.62 -3.99
CA LEU A 162 18.26 -9.28 -4.56
C LEU A 162 17.17 -8.47 -3.85
N PHE A 163 16.02 -9.08 -3.61
CA PHE A 163 14.92 -8.43 -2.89
C PHE A 163 15.32 -8.07 -1.44
N GLU A 164 15.94 -9.00 -0.71
CA GLU A 164 16.43 -8.73 0.64
C GLU A 164 17.49 -7.62 0.68
N ALA A 165 18.43 -7.61 -0.27
CA ALA A 165 19.45 -6.57 -0.39
C ALA A 165 18.82 -5.20 -0.70
N ARG A 166 17.86 -5.16 -1.62
CA ARG A 166 17.14 -3.94 -2.01
C ARG A 166 16.34 -3.36 -0.86
N THR A 167 15.72 -4.22 -0.04
CA THR A 167 14.95 -3.82 1.16
C THR A 167 15.80 -3.64 2.41
N GLY A 168 17.13 -3.78 2.30
CA GLY A 168 18.09 -3.54 3.37
C GLY A 168 18.04 -4.57 4.51
N VAL A 169 17.54 -5.77 4.24
CA VAL A 169 17.37 -6.86 5.22
C VAL A 169 18.09 -8.15 4.83
N LEU A 170 19.08 -8.05 3.93
CA LEU A 170 19.92 -9.17 3.54
C LEU A 170 20.53 -9.86 4.77
N ARG A 171 20.35 -11.18 4.85
CA ARG A 171 20.87 -11.98 5.96
C ARG A 171 22.39 -12.13 5.83
N THR A 172 23.14 -11.30 6.53
CA THR A 172 24.58 -11.49 6.71
C THR A 172 24.86 -12.40 7.92
N ARG A 173 25.86 -13.28 7.83
CA ARG A 173 26.27 -14.18 8.94
C ARG A 173 26.69 -13.43 10.21
N THR A 174 27.02 -12.16 10.10
CA THR A 174 27.36 -11.28 11.21
C THR A 174 26.09 -10.60 11.75
N LYS A 175 25.66 -10.98 12.96
CA LYS A 175 24.58 -10.30 13.68
C LYS A 175 24.92 -8.81 13.81
N GLY A 176 24.20 -7.93 13.11
CA GLY A 176 24.18 -6.49 13.40
C GLY A 176 24.59 -5.52 12.29
N LEU A 177 25.00 -5.97 11.10
CA LEU A 177 25.35 -5.07 10.00
C LEU A 177 24.29 -5.08 8.90
N ASN A 178 23.46 -4.03 8.85
CA ASN A 178 22.70 -3.72 7.65
C ASN A 178 23.70 -3.41 6.53
N PHE A 179 23.56 -4.05 5.36
CA PHE A 179 24.40 -3.81 4.20
C PHE A 179 24.32 -2.34 3.76
N ARG A 180 25.27 -1.51 4.22
CA ARG A 180 25.51 -0.17 3.69
C ARG A 180 26.46 -0.31 2.53
N ARG A 181 26.02 0.06 1.32
CA ARG A 181 26.94 0.32 0.21
C ARG A 181 27.88 1.46 0.62
N GLN A 182 29.15 1.15 0.83
CA GLN A 182 30.23 2.12 0.67
C GLN A 182 30.28 2.49 -0.81
N THR A 183 29.64 3.59 -1.19
CA THR A 183 29.93 4.26 -2.45
C THR A 183 30.76 5.48 -2.14
N HIS A 184 32.08 5.33 -2.14
CA HIS A 184 33.03 6.34 -2.59
C HIS A 184 34.33 5.63 -2.97
N TYR A 185 34.49 5.39 -4.27
CA TYR A 185 35.82 5.20 -4.86
C TYR A 185 36.49 6.56 -4.94
N VAL A 186 37.65 6.72 -4.30
CA VAL A 186 38.80 7.42 -4.88
C VAL A 186 40.06 6.70 -4.36
N LEU A 187 40.64 5.82 -5.18
CA LEU A 187 42.10 5.62 -5.16
C LEU A 187 42.71 6.90 -5.75
N PRO A 188 43.81 7.45 -5.19
CA PRO A 188 45.11 6.80 -5.31
C PRO A 188 46.07 6.99 -4.12
N ALA A 189 46.86 5.96 -3.80
CA ALA A 189 48.16 6.13 -3.15
C ALA A 189 49.05 4.92 -3.47
N ILE A 190 49.56 4.89 -4.70
CA ILE A 190 50.85 4.30 -5.04
C ILE A 190 51.89 5.42 -4.85
N MET A 191 53.09 5.09 -4.38
CA MET A 191 54.23 5.94 -3.94
C MET A 191 54.20 6.26 -2.42
N ILE A 192 55.15 5.87 -1.56
CA ILE A 192 56.62 5.73 -1.68
C ILE A 192 57.12 4.56 -0.81
N ALA A 193 57.97 3.70 -1.39
CA ALA A 193 59.00 2.94 -0.70
C ALA A 193 60.32 3.19 -1.45
N ARG A 194 61.32 3.71 -0.73
CA ARG A 194 62.74 4.04 -1.03
C ARG A 194 63.00 5.32 -0.22
N HIS A 195 63.89 5.40 0.77
CA HIS A 195 65.17 4.74 1.01
C HIS A 195 65.39 4.50 2.49
#